data_AF-A0A2E7RPN8-F1
#
_entry.id   AF-A0A2E7RPN8-F1
#
_cell.length_a   1.000
_cell.length_b   1.000
_cell.length_c   1.000
_cell.angle_alpha   90.00
_cell.angle_beta   90.00
_cell.angle_gamma   90.00
#
_symmetry.space_group_name_H-M   'P 1'
#
loop_
_entity.id
_entity.type
_entity.pdbx_description
1 polymer ?
#
loop_
_entity_poly.entity_id
_entity_poly.type
_entity_poly.pdbx_seq_one_letter_code
_entity_poly.pdbx_strand_id
1 'polypeptide(L)'
;MAVRKTKAGLALKRWFKEDWKDVRTGKKCGRRKGEKRGTPYCRPSKRISSKTPKTASELSAKEKRSRIRQKVKLGQPTKGKPRNVKPLRRKKRKKS
;
A
#
# COMPACT_ATOMS: atom_id res chain seq x y z
N MET A 1 -7.81 5.11 -18.17
CA MET A 1 -8.58 3.96 -17.65
C MET A 1 -9.92 4.47 -17.11
N ALA A 2 -11.02 4.20 -17.82
CA ALA A 2 -12.35 4.52 -17.32
C ALA A 2 -12.70 3.56 -16.17
N VAL A 3 -12.66 4.05 -14.93
CA VAL A 3 -13.04 3.25 -13.77
C VAL A 3 -14.56 3.26 -13.64
N ARG A 4 -15.18 2.07 -13.78
CA ARG A 4 -16.64 1.86 -13.69
C ARG A 4 -17.21 2.45 -12.38
N LYS A 5 -18.47 2.94 -12.41
CA LYS A 5 -19.16 3.55 -11.25
C LYS A 5 -19.66 2.50 -10.24
N THR A 6 -18.78 1.59 -9.79
CA THR A 6 -19.11 0.57 -8.77
C THR A 6 -18.41 0.88 -7.45
N LYS A 7 -18.82 0.24 -6.34
CA LYS A 7 -18.12 0.36 -5.04
C LYS A 7 -16.62 0.05 -5.16
N ALA A 8 -16.27 -0.97 -5.94
CA ALA A 8 -14.88 -1.33 -6.23
C ALA A 8 -14.19 -0.25 -7.10
N GLY A 9 -14.88 0.30 -8.09
CA GLY A 9 -14.36 1.40 -8.89
C GLY A 9 -14.13 2.68 -8.10
N LEU A 10 -15.01 3.04 -7.18
CA LEU A 10 -14.82 4.16 -6.27
C LEU A 10 -13.60 3.93 -5.35
N ALA A 11 -13.43 2.71 -4.84
CA ALA A 11 -12.24 2.36 -4.06
C ALA A 11 -10.96 2.48 -4.90
N LEU A 12 -11.00 2.11 -6.17
CA LEU A 12 -9.87 2.24 -7.08
C LEU A 12 -9.57 3.71 -7.44
N LYS A 13 -10.61 4.53 -7.70
CA LYS A 13 -10.45 5.99 -7.88
C LYS A 13 -9.82 6.63 -6.65
N ARG A 14 -10.28 6.25 -5.45
CA ARG A 14 -9.68 6.70 -4.18
C ARG A 14 -8.21 6.28 -4.09
N TRP A 15 -7.90 5.03 -4.41
CA TRP A 15 -6.53 4.52 -4.41
C TRP A 15 -5.63 5.36 -5.33
N PHE A 16 -6.07 5.71 -6.54
CA PHE A 16 -5.29 6.60 -7.42
C PHE A 16 -5.10 7.99 -6.84
N LYS A 17 -6.13 8.59 -6.23
CA LYS A 17 -6.01 9.91 -5.61
C LYS A 17 -5.09 9.89 -4.38
N GLU A 18 -5.04 8.79 -3.63
CA GLU A 18 -4.21 8.63 -2.42
C GLU A 18 -2.69 8.61 -2.73
N ASP A 19 -2.31 8.60 -4.01
CA ASP A 19 -0.93 8.67 -4.51
C ASP A 19 -0.04 7.61 -3.85
N TRP A 20 -0.35 6.34 -4.12
CA TRP A 20 0.37 5.22 -3.50
C TRP A 20 1.79 5.10 -4.07
N LYS A 21 2.78 5.08 -3.18
CA LYS A 21 4.20 4.97 -3.51
C LYS A 21 4.86 3.85 -2.72
N ASP A 22 5.92 3.29 -3.28
CA ASP A 22 6.78 2.36 -2.57
C ASP A 22 7.56 3.12 -1.49
N VAL A 23 7.40 2.72 -0.24
CA VAL A 23 8.06 3.37 0.91
C VAL A 23 9.59 3.26 0.82
N ARG A 24 10.11 2.22 0.15
CA ARG A 24 11.55 2.01 0.01
C ARG A 24 12.18 2.91 -1.05
N THR A 25 11.52 3.08 -2.19
CA THR A 25 12.12 3.70 -3.38
C THR A 25 11.46 5.01 -3.78
N GLY A 26 10.35 5.40 -3.16
CA GLY A 26 9.59 6.61 -3.50
C GLY A 26 8.86 6.56 -4.85
N LYS A 27 9.11 5.54 -5.70
CA LYS A 27 8.44 5.45 -7.01
C LYS A 27 6.97 5.04 -6.84
N LYS A 28 6.16 5.32 -7.86
CA LYS A 28 4.73 4.95 -7.91
C LYS A 28 4.55 3.46 -7.60
N CYS A 29 3.56 3.15 -6.79
CA CYS A 29 3.20 1.79 -6.45
C CYS A 29 2.56 1.09 -7.65
N GLY A 30 2.91 -0.18 -7.83
CA GLY A 30 2.50 -1.00 -8.95
C GLY A 30 3.73 -1.60 -9.61
N ARG A 31 3.55 -2.77 -10.20
CA ARG A 31 4.58 -3.37 -11.06
C ARG A 31 4.00 -3.60 -12.44
N ARG A 32 4.83 -3.41 -13.47
CA ARG A 32 4.51 -3.82 -14.83
C ARG A 32 5.06 -5.23 -15.09
N LYS A 33 4.43 -5.97 -16.00
CA LYS A 33 4.94 -7.27 -16.45
C LYS A 33 6.34 -7.06 -17.04
N GLY A 34 7.31 -7.87 -16.64
CA GLY A 34 8.72 -7.74 -17.05
C GLY A 34 9.57 -6.79 -16.20
N GLU A 35 9.01 -6.11 -15.20
CA GLU A 35 9.78 -5.23 -14.31
C GLU A 35 10.60 -6.06 -13.30
N LYS A 36 11.93 -5.95 -13.32
CA LYS A 36 12.86 -6.65 -12.41
C LYS A 36 12.81 -6.18 -10.95
N ARG A 37 11.83 -5.36 -10.58
CA ARG A 37 11.73 -4.81 -9.22
C ARG A 37 11.14 -5.87 -8.28
N GLY A 38 11.87 -6.11 -7.18
CA GLY A 38 11.41 -6.96 -6.08
C GLY A 38 10.11 -6.46 -5.44
N THR A 39 9.61 -7.15 -4.41
CA THR A 39 8.30 -6.89 -3.85
C THR A 39 8.20 -5.51 -3.17
N PRO A 40 7.47 -4.53 -3.74
CA PRO A 40 7.38 -3.19 -3.16
C PRO A 40 6.49 -3.18 -1.92
N TYR A 41 6.80 -2.31 -0.96
CA TYR A 41 5.92 -2.04 0.18
C TYR A 41 5.18 -0.73 -0.05
N CYS A 42 4.00 -0.83 -0.63
CA CYS A 42 3.23 0.33 -1.01
C CYS A 42 2.43 0.93 0.15
N ARG A 43 2.46 2.26 0.25
CA ARG A 43 1.62 3.04 1.15
C ARG A 43 1.12 4.31 0.47
N PRO A 44 -0.04 4.85 0.91
CA PRO A 44 -0.53 6.12 0.40
C PRO A 44 0.40 7.26 0.85
N SER A 45 0.66 8.20 -0.04
CA SER A 45 1.33 9.45 0.31
C SER A 45 0.33 10.47 0.86
N LYS A 46 -0.89 10.50 0.33
CA LYS A 46 -1.93 11.45 0.74
C LYS A 46 -3.09 10.76 1.45
N ARG A 47 -3.61 11.40 2.49
CA ARG A 47 -4.81 10.95 3.18
C ARG A 47 -6.03 11.60 2.55
N ILE A 48 -6.96 10.77 2.09
CA ILE A 48 -8.20 11.25 1.43
C ILE A 48 -9.44 10.93 2.25
N SER A 49 -9.41 9.84 3.00
CA SER A 49 -10.56 9.41 3.79
C SER A 49 -10.14 8.78 5.11
N SER A 50 -11.12 8.58 5.99
CA SER A 50 -10.96 7.77 7.21
C SER A 50 -10.58 6.31 6.91
N LYS A 51 -10.90 5.82 5.71
CA LYS A 51 -10.55 4.48 5.22
C LYS A 51 -9.12 4.40 4.66
N THR A 52 -8.41 5.52 4.54
CA THR A 52 -7.00 5.54 4.13
C THR A 52 -6.16 4.99 5.29
N PRO A 53 -5.32 3.97 5.06
CA PRO A 53 -4.47 3.43 6.11
C PRO A 53 -3.32 4.41 6.43
N LYS A 54 -2.47 4.06 7.41
CA LYS A 54 -1.28 4.87 7.75
C LYS A 54 -0.49 5.25 6.49
N THR A 55 -0.17 6.54 6.33
CA THR A 55 0.62 7.03 5.19
C THR A 55 2.09 6.64 5.32
N ALA A 56 2.85 6.79 4.23
CA ALA A 56 4.29 6.57 4.27
C ALA A 56 5.03 7.48 5.28
N SER A 57 4.51 8.69 5.51
CA SER A 57 5.07 9.67 6.46
C SER A 57 4.71 9.36 7.92
N GLU A 58 3.54 8.77 8.16
CA GLU A 58 3.08 8.36 9.50
C GLU A 58 3.76 7.07 10.03
N LEU A 59 4.58 6.39 9.22
CA LEU A 59 5.29 5.18 9.63
C LEU A 59 6.64 5.53 10.28
N SER A 60 6.93 4.92 11.43
CA SER A 60 8.25 5.05 12.05
C SER A 60 9.32 4.32 11.24
N ALA A 61 10.59 4.72 11.35
CA ALA A 61 11.70 4.07 10.66
C ALA A 61 11.80 2.56 10.97
N LYS A 62 11.46 2.16 12.22
CA LYS A 62 11.41 0.76 12.64
C LYS A 62 10.26 0.00 11.97
N GLU A 63 9.07 0.59 11.92
CA GLU A 63 7.93 0.02 11.20
C GLU A 63 8.24 -0.14 9.70
N LYS A 64 8.82 0.89 9.06
CA LYS A 64 9.23 0.86 7.65
C LYS A 64 10.17 -0.31 7.37
N ARG A 65 11.29 -0.39 8.10
CA ARG A 65 12.29 -1.46 7.94
C ARG A 65 11.70 -2.84 8.16
N SER A 66 10.92 -3.02 9.23
CA SER A 66 10.27 -4.30 9.53
C SER A 66 9.33 -4.76 8.41
N ARG A 67 8.47 -3.86 7.90
CA ARG A 67 7.50 -4.21 6.85
C ARG A 67 8.16 -4.47 5.51
N ILE A 68 9.20 -3.71 5.16
CA ILE A 68 10.00 -3.96 3.95
C ILE A 68 10.62 -5.36 4.02
N ARG A 69 11.30 -5.70 5.13
CA ARG A 69 11.91 -7.03 5.31
C ARG A 69 10.88 -8.16 5.21
N GLN A 70 9.72 -8.01 5.86
CA GLN A 70 8.63 -8.99 5.75
C GLN A 70 8.13 -9.13 4.31
N LYS A 71 7.98 -8.02 3.58
CA LYS A 71 7.47 -8.04 2.21
C LYS A 71 8.46 -8.64 1.22
N VAL A 72 9.76 -8.40 1.43
CA VAL A 72 10.85 -9.04 0.69
C VAL A 72 10.87 -10.55 0.98
N LYS A 73 10.82 -10.96 2.26
CA LYS A 73 10.80 -12.38 2.67
C LYS A 73 9.59 -13.15 2.12
N LEU A 74 8.42 -12.52 2.04
CA LEU A 74 7.22 -13.14 1.46
C LEU A 74 7.38 -13.45 -0.04
N GLY A 75 8.28 -12.74 -0.71
CA GLY A 75 8.49 -12.86 -2.14
C GLY A 75 7.30 -12.39 -2.96
N GLN A 76 7.42 -12.56 -4.27
CA GLN A 76 6.32 -12.35 -5.19
C GLN A 76 5.38 -13.56 -5.11
N PRO A 77 4.06 -13.35 -5.06
CA PRO A 77 3.13 -14.47 -5.19
C PRO A 77 3.32 -15.12 -6.57
N THR A 78 3.75 -16.38 -6.59
CA THR A 78 4.01 -17.17 -7.80
C THR A 78 2.74 -17.80 -8.38
N LYS A 79 1.72 -18.07 -7.55
CA LYS A 79 0.41 -18.58 -7.99
C LYS A 79 -0.73 -17.86 -7.26
N GLY A 80 -1.47 -17.02 -7.98
CA GLY A 80 -2.86 -16.58 -7.75
C GLY A 80 -3.23 -15.83 -6.46
N LYS A 81 -2.61 -16.12 -5.31
CA LYS A 81 -3.02 -15.61 -4.00
C LYS A 81 -2.12 -14.46 -3.54
N PRO A 82 -2.69 -13.28 -3.21
CA PRO A 82 -1.90 -12.16 -2.72
C PRO A 82 -1.32 -12.45 -1.34
N ARG A 83 0.00 -12.39 -1.21
CA ARG A 83 0.70 -12.50 0.08
C ARG A 83 0.81 -11.12 0.73
N ASN A 84 0.08 -10.94 1.84
CA ASN A 84 0.03 -9.67 2.56
C ASN A 84 0.83 -9.75 3.86
N VAL A 85 1.59 -8.69 4.13
CA VAL A 85 2.16 -8.48 5.47
C VAL A 85 1.04 -8.10 6.43
N LYS A 86 1.25 -8.30 7.74
CA LYS A 86 0.29 -7.82 8.76
C LYS A 86 -0.08 -6.35 8.47
N PRO A 87 -1.35 -5.96 8.56
CA PRO A 87 -1.74 -4.58 8.30
C PRO A 87 -1.30 -3.68 9.47
N LEU A 88 -0.59 -2.58 9.20
CA LEU A 88 -0.49 -1.48 10.18
C LEU A 88 -1.71 -0.60 9.99
N ARG A 89 -2.74 -0.84 10.82
CA ARG A 89 -3.90 0.03 10.95
C ARG A 89 -3.56 1.14 11.95
N ARG A 90 -4.12 2.33 11.74
CA ARG A 90 -4.12 3.36 12.79
C ARG A 90 -4.93 2.81 13.96
N LYS A 91 -4.44 2.96 15.19
CA LYS A 91 -5.31 2.82 16.36
C LYS A 91 -6.44 3.84 16.15
N LYS A 92 -7.71 3.39 16.14
CA LYS A 92 -8.84 4.31 16.21
C LYS A 92 -8.62 5.12 17.49
N ARG A 93 -8.67 6.46 17.43
CA ARG A 93 -8.85 7.24 18.66
C ARG A 93 -10.14 6.68 19.29
N LYS A 94 -10.08 6.17 20.52
CA LYS A 94 -11.31 5.96 21.30
C LYS A 94 -12.01 7.33 21.27
N LYS A 95 -13.24 7.37 20.75
CA LYS A 95 -14.09 8.51 21.07
C LYS A 95 -14.29 8.40 22.58
N SER A 96 -13.78 9.40 23.29
CA SER A 96 -14.19 9.62 24.67
C SER A 96 -15.63 10.11 24.68
#